data_AF-A0A7W6TR59-F1
#
_entry.id   AF-A0A7W6TR59-F1
#
_cell.length_a   1.000
_cell.length_b   1.000
_cell.length_c   1.000
_cell.angle_alpha   90.00
_cell.angle_beta   90.00
_cell.angle_gamma   90.00
#
_symmetry.space_group_name_H-M   'P 1'
#
loop_
_entity.id
_entity.type
_entity.pdbx_description
1 polymer ?
#
loop_
_entity_poly.entity_id
_entity_poly.type
_entity_poly.pdbx_seq_one_letter_code
_entity_poly.pdbx_strand_id
1 'polypeptide(L)'
;MMAESHWAEADRERFAAAWLAELAEIPEFTESTIHVVAGLLLPIWKRLPNESTRVYRLQTDKGKRIIGRKVSATWVASVLAADAPALTPDAAFAALMEGRTVRDLAEELQLRRVRVMGAYRIEFSGFNDTMRDRLRAYGLF
;
A
#
# COMPACT_ATOMS: atom_id res chain seq x y z
N MET A 1 15.84 -8.60 30.93
CA MET A 1 14.59 -9.16 31.50
C MET A 1 13.74 -9.62 30.32
N MET A 2 13.83 -10.92 29.96
CA MET A 2 13.01 -11.55 28.90
C MET A 2 11.70 -12.13 29.44
N ALA A 3 11.48 -12.03 30.76
CA ALA A 3 10.39 -12.72 31.47
C ALA A 3 8.97 -12.26 31.06
N GLU A 4 8.82 -11.07 30.49
CA GLU A 4 7.53 -10.53 30.00
C GLU A 4 7.39 -10.63 28.48
N SER A 5 8.33 -11.28 27.79
CA SER A 5 8.35 -11.34 26.34
C SER A 5 8.14 -12.77 25.85
N HIS A 6 7.51 -12.92 24.69
CA HIS A 6 7.39 -14.22 24.01
C HIS A 6 8.71 -14.68 23.35
N TRP A 7 9.80 -13.94 23.53
CA TRP A 7 11.10 -14.28 22.96
C TRP A 7 11.79 -15.36 23.78
N ALA A 8 12.11 -16.47 23.14
CA ALA A 8 12.97 -17.51 23.68
C ALA A 8 14.41 -17.30 23.18
N GLU A 9 15.40 -17.63 24.01
CA GLU A 9 16.79 -17.67 23.57
C GLU A 9 16.97 -18.78 22.54
N ALA A 10 17.64 -18.47 21.43
CA ALA A 10 17.90 -19.39 20.34
C ALA A 10 19.40 -19.50 20.12
N ASP A 11 19.90 -20.73 20.10
CA ASP A 11 21.26 -20.99 19.64
C ASP A 11 21.39 -20.76 18.12
N ARG A 12 22.64 -20.70 17.65
CA ARG A 12 22.97 -20.39 16.27
C ARG A 12 22.40 -21.39 15.27
N GLU A 13 22.39 -22.69 15.61
CA GLU A 13 21.92 -23.74 14.71
C GLU A 13 20.41 -23.66 14.54
N ARG A 14 19.69 -23.49 15.65
CA ARG A 14 18.24 -23.32 15.67
C ARG A 14 17.81 -22.07 14.91
N PHE A 15 18.52 -20.95 15.08
CA PHE A 15 18.27 -19.74 14.32
C PHE A 15 18.51 -19.94 12.82
N ALA A 16 19.64 -20.53 12.45
CA ALA A 16 19.97 -20.78 11.04
C ALA A 16 18.95 -21.69 10.35
N ALA A 17 18.50 -22.75 11.03
CA ALA A 17 17.47 -23.64 10.51
C ALA A 17 16.13 -22.93 10.29
N ALA A 18 15.68 -22.13 11.27
CA ALA A 18 14.46 -21.35 11.14
C ALA A 18 14.54 -20.31 10.02
N TRP A 19 15.67 -19.59 9.93
CA TRP A 19 15.90 -18.60 8.87
C TRP A 19 15.90 -19.23 7.46
N LEU A 20 16.55 -20.38 7.29
CA LEU A 20 16.57 -21.10 6.01
C LEU A 20 15.18 -21.63 5.64
N ALA A 21 14.38 -22.06 6.62
CA ALA A 21 13.00 -22.45 6.39
C ALA A 21 12.16 -21.27 5.90
N GLU A 22 12.22 -20.11 6.56
CA GLU A 22 11.51 -18.90 6.11
C GLU A 22 11.97 -18.45 4.72
N LEU A 23 13.29 -18.47 4.46
CA LEU A 23 13.84 -18.11 3.16
C LEU A 23 13.33 -19.03 2.04
N ALA A 24 13.15 -20.31 2.32
CA ALA A 24 12.64 -21.29 1.36
C ALA A 24 11.15 -21.10 1.04
N GLU A 25 10.39 -20.40 1.90
CA GLU A 25 9.00 -20.04 1.64
C GLU A 25 8.85 -18.79 0.76
N ILE A 26 9.92 -18.02 0.55
CA ILE A 26 9.88 -16.80 -0.25
C ILE A 26 9.86 -17.16 -1.74
N PRO A 27 8.83 -16.72 -2.51
CA PRO A 27 8.79 -16.93 -3.95
C PRO A 27 9.98 -16.26 -4.65
N GLU A 28 10.54 -16.92 -5.67
CA GLU A 28 11.64 -16.39 -6.48
C GLU A 28 11.26 -15.06 -7.16
N PHE A 29 9.99 -14.91 -7.52
CA PHE A 29 9.45 -13.72 -8.16
C PHE A 29 8.26 -13.16 -7.41
N THR A 30 8.14 -11.83 -7.45
CA THR A 30 6.95 -11.12 -6.99
C THR A 30 6.34 -10.38 -8.16
N GLU A 31 5.02 -10.48 -8.29
CA GLU A 31 4.28 -9.71 -9.28
C GLU A 31 3.76 -8.43 -8.65
N SER A 32 3.87 -7.32 -9.38
CA SER A 32 3.31 -6.04 -8.95
C SER A 32 2.69 -5.29 -10.12
N THR A 33 1.58 -4.62 -9.84
CA THR A 33 0.85 -3.84 -10.83
C THR A 33 1.20 -2.37 -10.72
N ILE A 34 1.64 -1.78 -11.83
CA ILE A 34 1.84 -0.34 -11.96
C ILE A 34 0.81 0.26 -12.94
N HIS A 35 0.26 1.40 -12.58
CA HIS A 35 -0.66 2.15 -13.44
C HIS A 35 0.08 3.30 -14.10
N VAL A 36 0.01 3.38 -15.43
CA VAL A 36 0.73 4.38 -16.23
C VAL A 36 -0.23 5.05 -17.20
N VAL A 37 -0.29 6.39 -17.16
CA VAL A 37 -0.97 7.18 -18.18
C VAL A 37 0.03 7.44 -19.31
N ALA A 38 -0.29 7.00 -20.52
CA ALA A 38 0.52 7.14 -21.72
C ALA A 38 -0.25 7.88 -22.82
N GLY A 39 0.42 8.23 -23.92
CA GLY A 39 -0.16 8.98 -25.04
C GLY A 39 0.16 10.48 -24.98
N LEU A 40 -0.76 11.31 -25.45
CA LEU A 40 -0.60 12.77 -25.45
C LEU A 40 -0.84 13.33 -24.04
N LEU A 41 0.23 13.44 -23.24
CA LEU A 41 0.13 13.89 -21.85
C LEU A 41 0.09 15.41 -21.68
N LEU A 42 0.72 16.18 -22.59
CA LEU A 42 0.80 17.65 -22.48
C LEU A 42 -0.58 18.32 -22.32
N PRO A 43 -1.63 17.95 -23.10
CA PRO A 43 -2.95 18.57 -22.97
C PRO A 43 -3.62 18.33 -21.61
N ILE A 44 -3.31 17.20 -20.95
CA ILE A 44 -3.93 16.81 -19.67
C ILE A 44 -2.97 16.98 -18.49
N TRP A 45 -1.81 17.63 -18.68
CA TRP A 45 -0.74 17.67 -17.69
C TRP A 45 -1.19 18.20 -16.32
N LYS A 46 -2.08 19.20 -16.32
CA LYS A 46 -2.67 19.80 -15.11
C LYS A 46 -3.66 18.90 -14.38
N ARG A 47 -4.21 17.87 -15.04
CA ARG A 47 -5.19 16.93 -14.48
C ARG A 47 -4.54 15.68 -13.89
N LEU A 48 -3.27 15.44 -14.20
CA LEU A 48 -2.51 14.33 -13.64
C LEU A 48 -2.16 14.61 -12.17
N PRO A 49 -2.17 13.60 -11.29
CA PRO A 49 -2.02 13.79 -9.86
C PRO A 49 -0.62 14.35 -9.54
N ASN A 50 -0.48 15.22 -8.55
CA ASN A 50 0.82 15.80 -8.18
C ASN A 50 1.72 14.85 -7.36
N GLU A 51 1.24 13.65 -7.05
CA GLU A 51 1.90 12.61 -6.24
C GLU A 51 3.30 12.19 -6.75
N SER A 52 3.53 12.22 -8.05
CA SER A 52 4.85 11.93 -8.65
C SER A 52 4.95 12.46 -10.07
N THR A 53 5.90 13.33 -10.38
CA THR A 53 6.14 13.88 -11.75
C THR A 53 7.05 13.00 -12.62
N ARG A 54 7.40 11.80 -12.15
CA ARG A 54 8.33 10.91 -12.85
C ARG A 54 7.69 10.32 -14.11
N VAL A 55 8.43 10.41 -15.22
CA VAL A 55 8.11 9.75 -16.49
C VAL A 55 8.85 8.42 -16.54
N TYR A 56 8.12 7.33 -16.78
CA TYR A 56 8.65 6.00 -16.95
C TYR A 56 8.77 5.68 -18.44
N ARG A 57 9.86 5.00 -18.79
CA ARG A 57 10.03 4.33 -20.08
C ARG A 57 10.11 2.83 -19.78
N LEU A 58 9.08 2.10 -20.17
CA LEU A 58 8.95 0.66 -19.94
C LEU A 58 9.10 -0.08 -21.27
N GLN A 59 9.73 -1.25 -21.22
CA GLN A 59 9.80 -2.17 -22.34
C GLN A 59 9.35 -3.55 -21.87
N THR A 60 8.40 -4.15 -22.59
CA THR A 60 7.99 -5.53 -22.33
C THR A 60 9.02 -6.50 -22.88
N ASP A 61 8.99 -7.73 -22.39
CA ASP A 61 9.66 -8.91 -22.95
C ASP A 61 9.48 -9.04 -24.48
N LYS A 62 8.26 -8.79 -24.97
CA LYS A 62 7.90 -8.78 -26.41
C LYS A 62 8.36 -7.52 -27.17
N GLY A 63 9.14 -6.65 -26.55
CA GLY A 63 9.70 -5.44 -27.18
C GLY A 63 8.75 -4.24 -27.30
N LYS A 64 7.53 -4.31 -26.74
CA LYS A 64 6.61 -3.17 -26.73
C LYS A 64 7.16 -2.07 -25.81
N ARG A 65 7.24 -0.85 -26.30
CA ARG A 65 7.74 0.32 -25.55
C ARG A 65 6.59 1.23 -25.13
N ILE A 66 6.60 1.65 -23.87
CA ILE A 66 5.60 2.55 -23.28
C ILE A 66 6.35 3.71 -22.62
N ILE A 67 5.91 4.94 -22.90
CA ILE A 67 6.36 6.14 -22.20
C ILE A 67 5.14 6.78 -21.55
N GLY A 68 5.22 7.06 -20.25
CA GLY A 68 4.09 7.63 -19.53
C GLY A 68 4.39 8.01 -18.09
N ARG A 69 3.40 8.54 -17.40
CA ARG A 69 3.50 8.94 -15.99
C ARG A 69 2.89 7.87 -15.10
N LYS A 70 3.62 7.42 -14.07
CA LYS A 70 3.07 6.52 -13.05
C LYS A 70 2.03 7.27 -12.22
N VAL A 71 0.86 6.67 -12.04
CA VAL A 71 -0.23 7.19 -11.21
C VAL A 71 -0.63 6.14 -10.17
N SER A 72 -1.27 6.58 -9.10
CA SER A 72 -1.83 5.68 -8.10
C SER A 72 -3.06 4.94 -8.64
N ALA A 73 -3.31 3.73 -8.13
CA ALA A 73 -4.53 2.99 -8.46
C ALA A 73 -5.80 3.76 -8.07
N THR A 74 -5.73 4.58 -7.02
CA THR A 74 -6.85 5.42 -6.59
C THR A 74 -7.13 6.57 -7.52
N TRP A 75 -6.11 7.24 -8.05
CA TRP A 75 -6.34 8.25 -9.08
C TRP A 75 -6.97 7.63 -10.33
N VAL A 76 -6.55 6.42 -10.71
CA VAL A 76 -7.19 5.68 -11.81
C VAL A 76 -8.67 5.45 -11.52
N ALA A 77 -9.00 4.94 -10.33
CA ALA A 77 -10.38 4.71 -9.93
C ALA A 77 -11.21 6.00 -9.94
N SER A 78 -10.67 7.14 -9.50
CA SER A 78 -11.41 8.40 -9.51
C SER A 78 -11.64 8.96 -10.92
N VAL A 79 -10.72 8.71 -11.85
CA VAL A 79 -10.88 9.12 -13.26
C VAL A 79 -11.84 8.20 -14.01
N LEU A 80 -11.87 6.92 -13.67
CA LEU A 80 -12.71 5.91 -14.30
C LEU A 80 -14.12 5.82 -13.70
N ALA A 81 -14.57 6.73 -12.83
CA ALA A 81 -15.74 6.58 -11.93
C ALA A 81 -17.09 6.05 -12.49
N ALA A 82 -17.27 5.88 -13.81
CA ALA A 82 -18.39 5.13 -14.40
C ALA A 82 -18.09 3.61 -14.61
N ASP A 83 -16.81 3.25 -14.77
CA ASP A 83 -16.24 1.91 -15.02
C ASP A 83 -15.08 1.57 -14.04
N ALA A 84 -15.04 2.20 -12.86
CA ALA A 84 -13.93 2.00 -11.92
C ALA A 84 -13.93 0.55 -11.40
N PRO A 85 -12.83 -0.21 -11.57
CA PRO A 85 -12.73 -1.53 -10.92
C PRO A 85 -12.76 -1.32 -9.42
N ALA A 86 -13.56 -2.12 -8.71
CA ALA A 86 -13.48 -2.17 -7.25
C ALA A 86 -12.02 -2.49 -6.86
N LEU A 87 -11.41 -1.62 -6.06
CA LEU A 87 -10.07 -1.87 -5.54
C LEU A 87 -10.11 -3.14 -4.69
N THR A 88 -9.22 -4.09 -4.97
CA THR A 88 -9.01 -5.23 -4.09
C THR A 88 -8.45 -4.75 -2.73
N PRO A 89 -8.69 -5.49 -1.63
CA PRO A 89 -8.14 -5.14 -0.32
C PRO A 89 -6.61 -4.91 -0.36
N ASP A 90 -5.88 -5.77 -1.07
CA ASP A 90 -4.42 -5.66 -1.20
C ASP A 90 -3.99 -4.40 -1.95
N ALA A 91 -4.70 -4.03 -3.03
CA ALA A 91 -4.41 -2.81 -3.77
C ALA A 91 -4.74 -1.55 -2.96
N ALA A 92 -5.81 -1.60 -2.16
CA ALA A 92 -6.17 -0.53 -1.23
C ALA A 92 -5.10 -0.36 -0.14
N PHE A 93 -4.64 -1.47 0.45
CA PHE A 93 -3.59 -1.49 1.46
C PHE A 93 -2.24 -1.00 0.90
N ALA A 94 -1.82 -1.49 -0.26
CA ALA A 94 -0.60 -1.03 -0.91
C ALA A 94 -0.63 0.49 -1.19
N ALA A 95 -1.75 1.01 -1.69
CA ALA A 95 -1.92 2.45 -1.92
C ALA A 95 -1.84 3.28 -0.62
N LEU A 96 -2.45 2.79 0.47
CA LEU A 96 -2.36 3.39 1.80
C LEU A 96 -0.90 3.39 2.30
N MET A 97 -0.20 2.27 2.15
CA MET A 97 1.19 2.11 2.55
C MET A 97 2.15 2.95 1.71
N GLU A 98 1.85 3.31 0.46
CA GLU A 98 2.63 4.28 -0.29
C GLU A 98 2.55 5.70 0.28
N GLY A 99 1.62 5.98 1.21
CA GLY A 99 1.52 7.24 1.97
C GLY A 99 1.01 8.43 1.17
N ARG A 100 0.40 8.18 0.00
CA ARG A 100 0.02 9.22 -0.96
C ARG A 100 -1.43 9.69 -0.84
N THR A 101 -2.25 9.05 -0.02
CA THR A 101 -3.70 9.31 0.00
C THR A 101 -4.34 8.95 1.33
N VAL A 102 -5.31 9.77 1.76
CA VAL A 102 -6.35 9.36 2.72
C VAL A 102 -7.35 8.49 1.97
N ARG A 103 -7.80 7.40 2.58
CA ARG A 103 -8.82 6.52 2.02
C ARG A 103 -10.11 6.65 2.77
N ASP A 104 -11.12 7.21 2.10
CA ASP A 104 -12.49 7.22 2.59
C ASP A 104 -13.08 5.81 2.51
N LEU A 105 -13.78 5.44 3.57
CA LEU A 105 -14.60 4.26 3.73
C LEU A 105 -16.07 4.70 3.84
N ALA A 106 -16.99 3.75 4.03
CA ALA A 106 -18.38 4.08 4.31
C ALA A 106 -18.49 4.92 5.60
N GLU A 107 -19.59 5.68 5.72
CA GLU A 107 -19.92 6.43 6.95
C GLU A 107 -18.85 7.46 7.37
N GLU A 108 -18.22 8.13 6.40
CA GLU A 108 -17.18 9.17 6.63
C GLU A 108 -15.93 8.67 7.38
N LEU A 109 -15.78 7.36 7.50
CA LEU A 109 -14.60 6.74 8.08
C LEU A 109 -13.41 6.91 7.14
N GLN A 110 -12.22 7.09 7.70
CA GLN A 110 -11.00 7.34 6.93
C GLN A 110 -9.82 6.51 7.43
N LEU A 111 -8.99 6.06 6.50
CA LEU A 111 -7.68 5.46 6.78
C LEU A 111 -6.58 6.35 6.21
N ARG A 112 -5.53 6.61 6.98
CA ARG A 112 -4.33 7.30 6.50
C ARG A 112 -3.05 6.74 7.10
N ARG A 113 -1.98 6.75 6.31
CA ARG A 113 -0.64 6.45 6.84
C ARG A 113 -0.11 7.67 7.58
N VAL A 114 0.29 7.47 8.83
CA VAL A 114 0.88 8.49 9.70
C VAL A 114 2.24 8.03 10.22
N ARG A 115 3.02 8.98 10.74
CA ARG A 115 4.28 8.68 11.43
C ARG A 115 4.13 9.02 12.90
N VAL A 116 4.30 8.03 13.77
CA VAL A 116 4.21 8.17 15.23
C VAL A 116 5.50 7.63 15.82
N MET A 117 6.21 8.45 16.59
CA MET A 117 7.50 8.10 17.22
C MET A 117 8.51 7.49 16.24
N GLY A 118 8.59 8.06 15.03
CA GLY A 118 9.53 7.61 14.00
C GLY A 118 9.08 6.39 13.18
N ALA A 119 8.06 5.65 13.62
CA ALA A 119 7.51 4.49 12.93
C ALA A 119 6.26 4.85 12.09
N TYR A 120 6.04 4.12 11.00
CA TYR A 120 4.82 4.26 10.21
C TYR A 120 3.67 3.47 10.84
N ARG A 121 2.51 4.11 10.96
CA ARG A 121 1.26 3.54 11.46
C ARG A 121 0.13 3.85 10.49
N ILE A 122 -0.98 3.13 10.63
CA ILE A 122 -2.23 3.44 9.95
C ILE A 122 -3.15 4.04 10.99
N GLU A 123 -3.56 5.29 10.78
CA GLU A 123 -4.56 5.97 11.58
C GLU A 123 -5.93 5.72 10.96
N PHE A 124 -6.89 5.41 11.82
CA PHE A 124 -8.30 5.28 11.49
C PHE A 124 -9.05 6.45 12.14
N SER A 125 -9.84 7.20 11.38
CA SER A 125 -10.55 8.40 11.85
C SER A 125 -12.00 8.44 11.36
N GLY A 126 -12.81 9.34 11.91
CA GLY A 126 -14.23 9.49 11.57
C GLY A 126 -15.17 8.60 12.38
N PHE A 127 -14.65 7.78 13.32
CA PHE A 127 -15.47 6.93 14.17
C PHE A 127 -16.09 7.73 15.34
N ASN A 128 -17.28 7.31 15.79
CA ASN A 128 -17.94 7.86 16.98
C ASN A 128 -17.52 7.13 18.28
N ASP A 129 -17.93 7.65 19.44
CA ASP A 129 -17.51 7.09 20.73
C ASP A 129 -17.99 5.64 20.95
N THR A 130 -19.17 5.26 20.46
CA THR A 130 -19.65 3.87 20.53
C THR A 130 -18.77 2.91 19.71
N MET A 131 -18.25 3.37 18.57
CA MET A 131 -17.33 2.60 17.73
C MET A 131 -15.96 2.48 18.38
N ARG A 132 -15.49 3.51 19.09
CA ARG A 132 -14.20 3.53 19.78
C ARG A 132 -14.01 2.31 20.67
N ASP A 133 -15.01 1.99 21.49
CA ASP A 133 -14.94 0.85 22.42
C ASP A 133 -14.83 -0.49 21.67
N ARG A 134 -15.56 -0.65 20.56
CA ARG A 134 -15.49 -1.84 19.70
C ARG A 134 -14.14 -1.95 18.99
N LEU A 135 -13.60 -0.85 18.47
CA LEU A 135 -12.30 -0.81 17.80
C LEU A 135 -11.17 -1.16 18.76
N ARG A 136 -11.24 -0.68 20.01
CA ARG A 136 -10.30 -1.07 21.07
C ARG A 136 -10.39 -2.57 21.38
N ALA A 137 -11.59 -3.15 21.42
CA ALA A 137 -11.77 -4.59 21.58
C ALA A 137 -11.17 -5.40 20.40
N TYR A 138 -11.12 -4.82 19.20
CA TYR A 138 -10.41 -5.39 18.05
C TYR A 138 -8.90 -5.11 18.03
N GLY A 139 -8.37 -4.41 19.03
CA GLY A 139 -6.94 -4.16 19.15
C GLY A 139 -6.44 -2.93 18.39
N LEU A 140 -7.29 -1.94 18.12
CA LEU A 140 -6.84 -0.63 17.64
C LEU A 140 -6.51 0.27 18.83
N PHE A 141 -5.30 0.85 18.82
CA PHE A 141 -4.77 1.76 19.84
C PHE A 141 -3.86 2.83 19.25
#